data_AF-A0A069QI06-F1
#
_entry.id   AF-A0A069QI06-F1
#
_cell.length_a   1.000
_cell.length_b   1.000
_cell.length_c   1.000
_cell.angle_alpha   90.00
_cell.angle_beta   90.00
_cell.angle_gamma   90.00
#
_symmetry.space_group_name_H-M   'P 1'
#
loop_
_entity.id
_entity.type
_entity.pdbx_description
1 polymer ?
#
loop_
_entity_poly.entity_id
_entity_poly.type
_entity_poly.pdbx_seq_one_letter_code
_entity_poly.pdbx_strand_id
1 'polypeptide(L)' 'MANEKQYSEFARKVLKGMQIAYEKMLHEEALRGESIVVADDEGNIKHVPAKILLEKGTHLEQS' A
#
# COMPACT_ATOMS: atom_id res chain seq x y z
N MET A 1 -16.02 19.52 -17.43
CA MET A 1 -16.68 18.20 -17.36
C MET A 1 -15.84 17.06 -17.96
N ALA A 2 -15.28 17.18 -19.18
CA ALA A 2 -14.46 16.09 -19.76
C ALA A 2 -13.14 15.81 -19.00
N ASN A 3 -12.43 16.86 -18.59
CA ASN A 3 -11.16 16.73 -17.87
C ASN A 3 -11.31 16.09 -16.48
N GLU A 4 -12.36 16.45 -15.73
CA GLU A 4 -12.59 15.95 -14.37
C GLU A 4 -12.79 14.41 -14.35
N LYS A 5 -13.58 13.89 -15.29
CA LYS A 5 -13.78 12.44 -15.44
C LYS A 5 -12.48 11.72 -15.84
N GLN A 6 -11.68 12.32 -16.71
CA GLN A 6 -10.38 11.76 -17.10
C GLN A 6 -9.38 11.75 -15.95
N TYR A 7 -9.33 12.83 -15.15
CA TYR A 7 -8.48 12.89 -13.95
C TYR A 7 -8.91 11.86 -12.89
N SER A 8 -10.21 11.70 -12.67
CA SER A 8 -10.76 10.67 -11.77
C SER A 8 -10.36 9.25 -12.21
N GLU A 9 -10.52 8.93 -13.50
CA GLU A 9 -10.13 7.63 -14.04
C GLU A 9 -8.62 7.37 -14.00
N PHE A 10 -7.82 8.41 -14.24
CA PHE A 10 -6.37 8.33 -14.10
C PHE A 10 -5.98 8.02 -12.65
N ALA A 11 -6.48 8.80 -11.69
CA ALA A 11 -6.21 8.60 -10.27
C ALA A 11 -6.62 7.19 -9.81
N ARG A 12 -7.81 6.72 -10.22
CA ARG A 12 -8.30 5.37 -9.91
C ARG A 12 -7.35 4.28 -10.41
N LYS A 13 -6.82 4.42 -11.63
CA LYS A 13 -5.88 3.44 -12.21
C LYS A 13 -4.53 3.47 -11.52
N VAL A 14 -4.02 4.65 -11.17
CA VAL A 14 -2.77 4.81 -10.42
C VAL A 14 -2.89 4.14 -9.05
N LEU A 15 -3.94 4.46 -8.29
CA LEU A 15 -4.17 3.86 -6.97
C LEU A 15 -4.31 2.34 -7.04
N LYS A 16 -5.01 1.82 -8.05
CA LYS A 16 -5.11 0.37 -8.27
C LYS A 16 -3.74 -0.26 -8.57
N GLY A 17 -2.91 0.40 -9.37
CA GLY A 17 -1.55 -0.06 -9.65
C GLY A 17 -0.68 -0.08 -8.40
N MET A 18 -0.77 0.96 -7.57
CA MET A 18 -0.06 1.04 -6.29
C MET A 18 -0.47 -0.07 -5.33
N GLN A 19 -1.77 -0.36 -5.21
CA GLN A 19 -2.25 -1.46 -4.38
C GLN A 19 -1.67 -2.81 -4.83
N ILE A 20 -1.70 -3.10 -6.14
CA ILE A 20 -1.12 -4.34 -6.69
C ILE A 20 0.38 -4.43 -6.41
N ALA A 21 1.12 -3.33 -6.57
CA ALA A 21 2.56 -3.30 -6.30
C ALA A 21 2.85 -3.53 -4.81
N TYR A 22 2.08 -2.90 -3.93
CA TYR A 22 2.21 -3.04 -2.48
C TYR A 22 1.95 -4.47 -2.01
N GLU A 23 0.88 -5.12 -2.49
CA GLU A 23 0.57 -6.52 -2.18
C GLU A 23 1.68 -7.47 -2.62
N LYS A 24 2.23 -7.28 -3.84
CA LYS A 24 3.35 -8.08 -4.34
C LYS A 24 4.60 -7.93 -3.48
N MET A 25 4.98 -6.69 -3.17
CA MET A 25 6.12 -6.40 -2.31
C MET A 25 5.94 -7.09 -0.94
N LEU A 26 4.79 -6.90 -0.30
CA LEU A 26 4.51 -7.54 1.00
C LEU A 26 4.64 -9.06 0.95
N HIS A 27 4.10 -9.69 -0.09
CA HIS A 27 4.22 -11.13 -0.28
C HIS A 27 5.68 -11.59 -0.42
N GLU A 28 6.48 -10.90 -1.23
CA GLU A 28 7.89 -11.23 -1.42
C GLU A 28 8.71 -11.06 -0.14
N GLU A 29 8.56 -9.94 0.55
CA GLU A 29 9.25 -9.65 1.81
C GLU A 29 8.86 -10.65 2.91
N ALA A 30 7.57 -11.01 2.99
CA ALA A 30 7.11 -11.99 3.98
C ALA A 30 7.66 -13.39 3.73
N LEU A 31 7.79 -13.80 2.46
CA LEU A 31 8.42 -15.08 2.09
C LEU A 31 9.91 -15.11 2.48
N ARG A 32 10.59 -13.96 2.44
CA ARG A 32 11.98 -13.82 2.89
C ARG A 32 12.12 -13.67 4.41
N GLY A 33 11.02 -13.50 5.13
CA GLY A 33 11.02 -13.21 6.57
C GLY A 33 11.50 -11.79 6.90
N GLU A 34 11.42 -10.87 5.93
CA GLU A 34 11.91 -9.51 6.05
C GLU A 34 10.86 -8.56 6.65
N SER A 35 11.33 -7.38 7.05
CA SER A 35 10.51 -6.33 7.64
C SER A 35 10.45 -5.12 6.72
N ILE A 36 9.29 -4.48 6.66
CA ILE A 36 9.08 -3.24 5.92
C ILE A 36 9.21 -2.05 6.87
N VAL A 37 9.82 -0.98 6.37
CA VAL A 37 9.92 0.29 7.07
C VAL A 37 8.64 1.09 6.84
N VAL A 38 7.94 1.43 7.92
CA VAL A 38 6.75 2.28 7.89
C VAL A 38 6.95 3.48 8.83
N ALA A 39 6.36 4.62 8.49
CA ALA A 39 6.25 5.75 9.38
C ALA A 39 4.79 5.85 9.87
N ASP A 40 4.60 6.15 11.16
CA ASP A 40 3.27 6.52 11.66
C ASP A 40 2.95 8.00 11.39
N ASP A 41 1.75 8.43 11.77
CA ASP A 41 1.23 9.79 11.50
C ASP A 41 2.06 10.90 12.16
N GLU A 42 2.86 10.57 13.17
CA GLU A 42 3.79 11.47 13.85
C GLU A 42 5.19 11.46 13.21
N GLY A 43 5.41 10.63 12.19
CA GLY A 43 6.68 10.46 11.50
C GLY A 43 7.63 9.50 12.21
N ASN A 44 7.20 8.75 13.22
CA ASN A 44 8.06 7.78 13.88
C ASN A 44 8.25 6.54 12.99
N ILE A 45 9.52 6.19 12.77
CA ILE A 45 9.89 5.06 11.91
C ILE A 45 9.81 3.75 12.69
N LYS A 46 9.16 2.74 12.11
CA LYS A 46 9.04 1.38 12.65
C LYS A 46 9.40 0.36 11.57
N HIS A 47 10.10 -0.68 11.98
CA HIS A 47 10.29 -1.88 11.17
C HIS A 47 9.23 -2.89 11.54
N VAL A 48 8.35 -3.23 10.60
CA VAL A 48 7.24 -4.15 10.83
C VAL A 48 7.46 -5.40 9.98
N PRO A 49 7.47 -6.60 10.57
CA PRO A 49 7.54 -7.85 9.81
C PRO A 49 6.46 -7.88 8.72
N ALA A 50 6.86 -8.13 7.47
CA ALA A 50 5.94 -8.09 6.32
C ALA A 50 4.76 -9.06 6.48
N LYS A 51 5.00 -10.20 7.14
CA LYS A 51 3.97 -11.20 7.46
C LYS A 51 2.81 -10.64 8.31
N ILE A 52 3.10 -9.75 9.27
CA ILE A 52 2.06 -9.12 10.11
C ILE A 52 1.18 -8.20 9.27
N LEU A 53 1.77 -7.51 8.30
CA LEU A 53 1.03 -6.61 7.41
C LEU A 53 0.13 -7.37 6.41
N LEU A 54 0.56 -8.54 5.94
CA LEU A 54 -0.28 -9.43 5.12
C LEU A 54 -1.51 -9.95 5.87
N GLU A 55 -1.35 -10.32 7.15
CA GLU A 55 -2.42 -10.88 7.97
C GLU A 55 -3.51 -9.84 8.32
N LYS A 56 -3.14 -8.56 8.40
CA LYS A 56 -4.08 -7.47 8.70
C LYS A 56 -4.96 -7.05 7.51
N GLY A 57 -4.68 -7.56 6.31
CA GLY A 57 -5.35 -7.17 5.07
C GLY A 57 -4.94 -5.77 4.60
N THR A 58 -4.84 -5.59 3.29
CA THR A 58 -4.55 -4.31 2.62
C THR A 58 -5.81 -3.44 2.53
N HIS A 59 -6.49 -3.23 3.66
CA HIS A 59 -7.59 -2.28 3.73
C HIS A 59 -7.02 -0.86 3.83
N LEU A 60 -6.61 -0.32 2.68
CA LEU A 60 -6.54 1.13 2.46
C LEU A 60 -8.00 1.65 2.41
N GLU A 61 -8.73 1.51 3.51
CA GLU A 61 -10.01 2.19 3.68
C GLU A 61 -9.72 3.68 3.79
N GLN A 62 -10.32 4.42 2.87
CA GLN A 62 -10.22 5.85 2.72
C GLN A 62 -10.80 6.52 3.99
N SER A 63 -9.97 7.22 4.75
CA SER A 63 -10.39 8.23 5.73
C SER A 63 -10.11 9.62 5.19
#